data_AF-A0A6A4HB01-F1
#
_entry.id   AF-A0A6A4HB01-F1
#
_cell.length_a   1.000
_cell.length_b   1.000
_cell.length_c   1.000
_cell.angle_alpha   90.00
_cell.angle_beta   90.00
_cell.angle_gamma   90.00
#
_symmetry.space_group_name_H-M   'P 1'
#
loop_
_entity.id
_entity.type
_entity.pdbx_description
1 polymer ?
#
loop_
_entity_poly.entity_id
_entity_poly.type
_entity_poly.pdbx_seq_one_letter_code
_entity_poly.pdbx_strand_id
1 'polypeptide(L)'
;MKFSRLPLEQVSSSLNLSKDLPTTVSLNGVDIQPRLLPVHHPPNVSFLSHSVTDLPKSWNNKFKLIINDYYPLHLQLSSRNRLYRNSIESLSREGGYWRLVQR
;
A
#
# COMPACT_ATOMS: atom_id res chain seq x y z
N MET A 1 9.28 0.37 -26.60
CA MET A 1 9.11 1.16 -25.36
C MET A 1 9.86 0.44 -24.24
N LYS A 2 10.99 1.00 -23.76
CA LYS A 2 11.70 0.49 -22.57
C LYS A 2 11.11 1.18 -21.36
N PHE A 3 10.43 0.45 -20.48
CA PHE A 3 10.14 0.94 -19.14
C PHE A 3 11.46 0.94 -18.38
N SER A 4 12.07 2.11 -18.21
CA SER A 4 13.16 2.29 -17.26
C SER A 4 12.64 1.94 -15.87
N ARG A 5 13.28 0.96 -15.22
CA ARG A 5 13.05 0.65 -13.81
C ARG A 5 13.35 1.93 -13.02
N LEU A 6 12.31 2.51 -12.44
CA LEU A 6 12.49 3.55 -11.43
C LEU A 6 13.25 2.93 -10.22
N PRO A 7 14.16 3.69 -9.60
CA PRO A 7 15.01 3.19 -8.52
C PRO A 7 14.19 2.67 -7.33
N LEU A 8 14.79 1.71 -6.61
CA LEU A 8 14.26 0.84 -5.54
C LEU A 8 13.66 1.53 -4.29
N GLU A 9 13.28 2.79 -4.38
CA GLU A 9 12.83 3.61 -3.24
C GLU A 9 11.37 3.36 -2.82
N GLN A 10 10.62 2.51 -3.53
CA GLN A 10 9.16 2.44 -3.36
C GLN A 10 8.67 1.66 -2.12
N VAL A 11 9.54 0.89 -1.45
CA VAL A 11 9.19 0.26 -0.15
C VAL A 11 9.77 1.03 1.04
N SER A 12 10.39 2.20 0.78
CA SER A 12 10.97 3.05 1.81
C SER A 12 9.93 3.84 2.62
N SER A 13 8.71 4.06 2.12
CA SER A 13 7.75 4.94 2.78
C SER A 13 7.24 4.38 4.10
N SER A 14 6.89 3.09 4.15
CA SER A 14 6.44 2.43 5.39
C SER A 14 7.56 2.31 6.43
N LEU A 15 8.80 2.02 5.98
CA LEU A 15 9.95 1.95 6.88
C LEU A 15 10.35 3.31 7.43
N ASN A 16 10.35 4.36 6.61
CA ASN A 16 10.65 5.70 7.06
C ASN A 16 9.56 6.21 8.00
N LEU A 17 8.29 5.99 7.66
CA LEU A 17 7.17 6.34 8.53
C LEU A 17 7.22 5.61 9.88
N SER A 18 7.69 4.36 9.91
CA SER A 18 7.79 3.59 11.16
C SER A 18 8.74 4.21 12.19
N LYS A 19 9.71 5.02 11.75
CA LYS A 19 10.68 5.68 12.65
C LYS A 19 10.05 6.84 13.43
N ASP A 20 9.04 7.47 12.84
CA ASP A 20 8.38 8.66 13.39
C ASP A 20 7.08 8.34 14.13
N LEU A 21 6.62 7.08 14.07
CA LEU A 21 5.39 6.64 14.71
C LEU A 21 5.64 5.85 16.00
N PRO A 22 4.74 5.95 17.00
CA PRO A 22 4.78 5.08 18.16
C PRO A 22 4.73 3.59 17.77
N THR A 23 5.44 2.74 18.51
CA THR A 23 5.45 1.27 18.29
C THR A 23 4.09 0.61 18.49
N THR A 24 3.13 1.31 19.12
CA THR A 24 1.74 0.89 19.24
C THR A 24 0.96 1.00 17.92
N VAL A 25 1.51 1.68 16.91
CA VAL A 25 0.93 1.75 15.56
C VAL A 25 1.49 0.63 14.70
N SER A 26 0.60 -0.24 14.21
CA SER A 26 0.95 -1.29 13.27
C SER A 26 0.88 -0.79 11.82
N LEU A 27 1.97 -0.99 11.07
CA LEU A 27 2.07 -0.66 9.65
C LEU A 27 2.07 -1.93 8.81
N ASN A 28 1.32 -1.92 7.71
CA ASN A 28 1.24 -3.05 6.78
C ASN A 28 1.59 -2.56 5.37
N GLY A 29 2.71 -3.03 4.84
CA GLY A 29 3.13 -2.76 3.46
C GLY A 29 2.71 -3.90 2.53
N VAL A 30 2.26 -3.57 1.32
CA VAL A 30 1.91 -4.56 0.30
C VAL A 30 2.61 -4.21 -1.01
N ASP A 31 3.21 -5.21 -1.64
CA ASP A 31 3.68 -5.11 -3.03
C ASP A 31 3.48 -6.44 -3.75
N ILE A 32 3.14 -6.40 -5.03
CA ILE A 32 3.00 -7.62 -5.84
C ILE A 32 4.36 -8.30 -6.12
N GLN A 33 5.46 -7.55 -5.97
CA GLN A 33 6.82 -8.00 -6.23
C GLN A 33 7.56 -8.28 -4.90
N PRO A 34 7.68 -9.54 -4.46
CA PRO A 34 8.25 -9.87 -3.14
C PRO A 34 9.70 -9.39 -2.99
N ARG A 35 10.46 -9.33 -4.09
CA ARG A 35 11.84 -8.83 -4.11
C ARG A 35 12.00 -7.36 -3.72
N LEU A 36 10.90 -6.59 -3.73
CA LEU A 36 10.90 -5.19 -3.29
C LEU A 36 10.68 -5.09 -1.77
N LEU A 37 10.16 -6.14 -1.13
CA LEU A 37 9.87 -6.13 0.30
C LEU A 37 11.15 -6.18 1.13
N PRO A 38 11.29 -5.32 2.16
CA PRO A 38 12.40 -5.36 3.08
C PRO A 38 12.48 -6.69 3.81
N VAL A 39 13.68 -7.27 3.88
CA VAL A 39 13.95 -8.47 4.67
C VAL A 39 14.00 -8.15 6.17
N HIS A 40 14.51 -6.97 6.52
CA HIS A 40 14.61 -6.50 7.89
C HIS A 40 13.69 -5.31 8.11
N HIS A 41 12.85 -5.39 9.14
CA HIS A 41 11.93 -4.34 9.52
C HIS A 41 11.60 -4.39 11.03
N PRO A 42 11.14 -3.29 11.62
CA PRO A 42 10.71 -3.26 13.02
C PRO A 42 9.53 -4.22 13.29
N PRO A 43 9.29 -4.61 14.56
CA PRO A 43 8.23 -5.56 14.92
C PRO A 43 6.81 -5.03 14.71
N ASN A 44 6.63 -3.70 14.66
CA ASN A 44 5.34 -3.07 14.38
C ASN A 44 5.08 -2.86 12.88
N VAL A 45 5.95 -3.38 12.01
CA VAL A 45 5.81 -3.32 10.55
C VAL A 45 5.74 -4.75 10.01
N SER A 46 4.77 -5.01 9.14
CA SER A 46 4.66 -6.27 8.42
C SER A 46 4.49 -6.03 6.93
N PHE A 47 5.02 -6.96 6.12
CA PHE A 47 4.88 -6.90 4.67
C PHE A 47 4.15 -8.14 4.14
N LEU A 48 3.34 -7.93 3.10
CA LEU A 48 2.62 -8.99 2.41
C LEU A 48 2.89 -8.87 0.90
N SER A 49 3.31 -9.97 0.28
CA SER A 49 3.41 -10.01 -1.18
C SER A 49 2.04 -10.35 -1.78
N HIS A 50 1.36 -9.34 -2.33
CA HIS A 50 0.00 -9.50 -2.83
C HIS A 50 -0.39 -8.46 -3.87
N SER A 51 -1.41 -8.79 -4.68
CA SER A 51 -2.09 -7.78 -5.49
C SER A 51 -3.02 -6.96 -4.62
N VAL A 52 -3.02 -5.64 -4.80
CA VAL A 52 -3.99 -4.75 -4.15
C VAL A 52 -5.44 -5.09 -4.53
N THR A 53 -5.65 -5.67 -5.72
CA THR A 53 -6.98 -6.08 -6.20
C THR A 53 -7.46 -7.40 -5.60
N ASP A 54 -6.67 -8.08 -4.77
CA ASP A 54 -6.97 -9.42 -4.23
C ASP A 54 -6.63 -9.52 -2.74
N LEU A 55 -6.67 -8.42 -1.99
CA LEU A 55 -6.24 -8.41 -0.58
C LEU A 55 -7.06 -9.37 0.33
N PRO A 56 -6.46 -9.86 1.43
CA PRO A 56 -7.15 -10.78 2.34
C PRO A 56 -8.48 -10.21 2.84
N LYS A 57 -9.58 -10.96 2.73
CA LYS A 57 -10.90 -10.49 3.19
C LYS A 57 -10.93 -10.06 4.66
N SER A 58 -10.05 -10.62 5.49
CA SER A 58 -9.86 -10.23 6.90
C SER A 58 -9.37 -8.79 7.10
N TRP A 59 -8.96 -8.11 6.03
CA TRP A 59 -8.49 -6.73 6.05
C TRP A 59 -9.61 -5.72 5.80
N ASN A 60 -10.81 -6.19 5.49
CA ASN A 60 -11.96 -5.32 5.33
C ASN A 60 -12.24 -4.56 6.63
N ASN A 61 -12.50 -3.25 6.53
CA ASN A 61 -12.80 -2.36 7.67
C ASN A 61 -11.72 -2.40 8.78
N LYS A 62 -10.45 -2.66 8.42
CA LYS A 62 -9.35 -2.85 9.39
C LYS A 62 -8.50 -1.60 9.58
N PHE A 63 -8.29 -0.82 8.53
CA PHE A 63 -7.26 0.22 8.52
C PHE A 63 -7.81 1.61 8.81
N LYS A 64 -7.11 2.33 9.70
CA LYS A 64 -7.37 3.75 10.01
C LYS A 64 -6.89 4.70 8.91
N LEU A 65 -5.75 4.37 8.31
CA LEU A 65 -5.08 5.18 7.30
C LEU A 65 -4.60 4.25 6.20
N ILE A 66 -4.89 4.62 4.96
CA ILE A 66 -4.37 3.95 3.76
C ILE A 66 -3.57 4.99 2.99
N ILE A 67 -2.31 4.67 2.70
CA ILE A 67 -1.44 5.51 1.89
C ILE A 67 -1.18 4.75 0.60
N ASN A 68 -1.45 5.40 -0.53
CA ASN A 68 -1.04 4.90 -1.83
C ASN A 68 -0.09 5.90 -2.49
N ASP A 69 1.17 5.49 -2.62
CA ASP A 69 2.24 6.27 -3.24
C ASP A 69 2.22 6.22 -4.78
N TYR A 70 1.37 5.37 -5.38
CA TYR A 70 1.23 5.26 -6.82
C TYR A 70 -0.23 5.10 -7.24
N TYR A 71 -0.83 6.20 -7.68
CA TYR A 71 -2.04 6.14 -8.50
C TYR A 71 -1.59 6.23 -9.96
N PRO A 72 -1.60 5.13 -10.75
CA PRO A 72 -1.30 5.24 -12.17
C PRO A 72 -2.32 6.18 -12.79
N LEU A 73 -1.86 7.33 -13.33
CA LEU A 73 -2.66 8.24 -14.16
C LEU A 73 -3.41 7.50 -15.30
N HIS A 74 -2.95 6.30 -15.67
CA HIS A 74 -3.52 5.43 -16.70
C HIS A 74 -4.74 4.61 -16.22
N LEU A 75 -5.00 4.53 -14.91
CA LEU A 75 -6.18 3.89 -14.34
C LEU A 75 -7.38 4.86 -14.31
N GLN A 76 -7.60 5.63 -15.36
CA GLN A 76 -8.85 6.38 -15.56
C GLN A 76 -9.81 5.69 -16.55
N LEU A 77 -9.34 4.74 -17.37
CA LEU A 77 -10.13 4.23 -18.51
C LEU A 77 -10.43 2.71 -18.52
N SER A 78 -10.17 1.95 -17.45
CA SER A 78 -10.33 0.48 -17.48
C SER A 78 -11.13 -0.09 -16.30
N SER A 79 -11.78 -1.23 -16.51
CA SER A 79 -12.51 -2.00 -15.48
C SER A 79 -11.66 -2.33 -14.23
N ARG A 80 -10.33 -2.37 -14.39
CA ARG A 80 -9.37 -2.57 -13.29
C ARG A 80 -9.40 -1.43 -12.27
N ASN A 81 -9.83 -0.24 -12.66
CA ASN A 81 -10.00 0.92 -11.77
C ASN A 81 -11.08 0.69 -10.72
N ARG A 82 -12.15 -0.02 -11.10
CA ARG A 82 -13.26 -0.32 -10.18
C ARG A 82 -12.83 -1.37 -9.16
N LEU A 83 -12.20 -2.45 -9.61
CA LEU A 83 -11.69 -3.48 -8.69
C LEU A 83 -10.67 -2.89 -7.71
N TYR A 84 -9.73 -2.10 -8.23
CA TYR A 84 -8.76 -1.40 -7.40
C TYR A 84 -9.42 -0.48 -6.36
N ARG A 85 -10.35 0.38 -6.79
CA ARG A 85 -11.08 1.27 -5.88
C ARG A 85 -11.87 0.50 -4.84
N ASN A 86 -12.65 -0.49 -5.26
CA ASN A 86 -13.43 -1.32 -4.35
C ASN A 86 -12.54 -2.03 -3.32
N SER A 87 -11.37 -2.54 -3.75
CA SER A 87 -10.41 -3.15 -2.83
C SER A 87 -9.93 -2.14 -1.80
N ILE A 88 -9.42 -0.97 -2.21
CA ILE A 88 -8.95 0.07 -1.28
C ILE A 88 -10.08 0.58 -0.36
N GLU A 89 -11.26 0.84 -0.92
CA GLU A 89 -12.47 1.21 -0.19
C GLU A 89 -12.80 0.22 0.92
N SER A 90 -12.76 -1.08 0.59
CA SER A 90 -13.11 -2.14 1.53
C SER A 90 -12.17 -2.23 2.72
N LEU A 91 -10.90 -1.84 2.57
CA LEU A 91 -9.89 -1.89 3.63
C LEU A 91 -10.14 -0.86 4.74
N SER A 92 -10.69 0.29 4.35
CA SER A 92 -10.84 1.43 5.24
C SER A 92 -11.91 1.13 6.26
N ARG A 93 -11.61 1.41 7.53
CA ARG A 93 -12.64 1.38 8.54
C ARG A 93 -13.52 2.63 8.51
N GLU A 94 -14.69 2.59 9.14
CA GLU A 94 -15.54 3.78 9.30
C GLU A 94 -14.76 4.95 9.92
N GLY A 95 -14.83 6.14 9.31
CA GLY A 95 -14.04 7.31 9.69
C GLY A 95 -12.54 7.22 9.37
N GLY A 96 -12.12 6.27 8.53
CA GLY A 96 -10.75 6.13 8.06
C GLY A 96 -10.35 7.21 7.04
N TYR A 97 -9.05 7.45 6.91
CA TYR A 97 -8.47 8.44 6.01
C TYR A 97 -7.71 7.79 4.88
N TRP A 98 -7.78 8.35 3.68
CA TRP A 98 -6.95 7.93 2.56
C TRP A 98 -6.04 9.07 2.13
N ARG A 99 -4.78 8.74 1.90
CA ARG A 99 -3.81 9.66 1.31
C ARG A 99 -3.39 9.13 -0.05
N LEU A 100 -3.71 9.90 -1.08
CA LEU A 100 -3.16 9.72 -2.41
C LEU A 100 -1.95 10.64 -2.52
N VAL A 101 -0.78 10.08 -2.82
CA VAL A 101 0.42 10.87 -3.09
C VAL A 101 0.61 10.92 -4.60
N GLN A 102 0.42 12.11 -5.18
CA GLN A 102 0.80 12.40 -6.56
C GLN A 102 2.20 13.01 -6.56
N ARG A 103 3.08 12.52 -7.45
CA ARG A 103 4.39 13.12 -7.72
C ARG A 103 4.36 13.84 -9.05
#